data_AF-A0A4Q8LEP3-F1
#
_entry.id   AF-A0A4Q8LEP3-F1
#
_cell.length_a   1.000
_cell.length_b   1.000
_cell.length_c   1.000
_cell.angle_alpha   90.00
_cell.angle_beta   90.00
_cell.angle_gamma   90.00
#
_symmetry.space_group_name_H-M   'P 1'
#
loop_
_entity.id
_entity.type
_entity.pdbx_description
1 polymer ?
#
loop_
_entity_poly.entity_id
_entity_poly.type
_entity_poly.pdbx_seq_one_letter_code
_entity_poly.pdbx_strand_id
1 'polypeptide(L)'
;MSWLGNAVGAAIGLIALLLGALANAALNRRRDRKMREQESQSIRAAIAADLLGISASTEIAMAFLDRFAAGDLDGYTPDTVAALAQIPDAVVIPKLGERIGLLPPQLAADVIGAWHGLERARVMHGATLAELRAAALDRVRVHTRLGHARDAAVIAQEVAKALSGVEGWFTAKPNQISPAAASAFLSGKPGDLADAQERGG
;
A
#
# COMPACT_ATOMS: atom_id res chain seq x y z
N MET A 1 -33.70 7.83 -64.60
CA MET A 1 -32.34 7.99 -64.04
C MET A 1 -32.30 8.29 -62.53
N SER A 2 -33.43 8.40 -61.81
CA SER A 2 -33.47 8.72 -60.37
C SER A 2 -33.04 7.60 -59.41
N TRP A 3 -33.15 6.33 -59.82
CA TRP A 3 -32.86 5.18 -58.96
C TRP A 3 -31.37 5.03 -58.59
N LEU A 4 -30.46 5.31 -59.54
CA LEU A 4 -29.02 5.21 -59.31
C LEU A 4 -28.54 6.25 -58.28
N GLY A 5 -29.09 7.46 -58.32
CA GLY A 5 -28.78 8.52 -57.35
C GLY A 5 -29.23 8.17 -55.93
N ASN A 6 -30.41 7.56 -55.78
CA ASN A 6 -30.90 7.13 -54.47
C ASN A 6 -30.07 5.99 -53.88
N ALA A 7 -29.65 5.02 -54.70
CA ALA A 7 -28.79 3.92 -54.26
C ALA A 7 -27.41 4.40 -53.80
N VAL A 8 -26.79 5.33 -54.55
CA VAL A 8 -25.50 5.92 -54.17
C VAL A 8 -25.62 6.76 -52.89
N GLY A 9 -26.68 7.57 -52.75
CA GLY A 9 -26.93 8.34 -51.54
C GLY A 9 -27.12 7.46 -50.30
N ALA A 10 -27.88 6.36 -50.43
CA ALA A 10 -28.08 5.39 -49.35
C ALA A 10 -26.77 4.68 -48.97
N ALA A 11 -25.94 4.29 -49.95
CA ALA A 11 -24.65 3.66 -49.70
C ALA A 11 -23.68 4.61 -48.97
N ILE A 12 -23.60 5.87 -49.39
CA ILE A 12 -22.78 6.89 -48.72
C ILE A 12 -23.28 7.14 -47.29
N GLY A 13 -24.59 7.26 -47.10
CA GLY A 13 -25.20 7.39 -45.77
C GLY A 13 -24.88 6.21 -44.85
N LEU A 14 -24.93 4.98 -45.38
CA LEU A 14 -24.57 3.78 -44.64
C LEU A 14 -23.08 3.76 -44.26
N ILE A 15 -22.18 4.12 -45.18
CA ILE A 15 -20.74 4.20 -44.91
C ILE A 15 -20.47 5.24 -43.81
N ALA A 16 -21.11 6.41 -43.87
CA ALA A 16 -20.97 7.44 -42.85
C ALA A 16 -21.43 6.95 -41.46
N LEU A 17 -22.55 6.23 -41.39
CA LEU A 17 -23.03 5.62 -40.14
C LEU A 17 -22.05 4.57 -39.60
N LEU A 18 -21.51 3.71 -40.46
CA LEU A 18 -20.54 2.69 -40.07
C LEU A 18 -19.25 3.30 -39.53
N LEU A 19 -18.72 4.34 -40.18
CA LEU A 19 -17.53 5.06 -39.71
C LEU A 19 -17.80 5.76 -38.37
N GLY A 20 -18.96 6.39 -38.21
CA GLY A 20 -19.37 6.99 -36.94
C GLY A 20 -19.46 5.97 -35.80
N ALA A 21 -20.06 4.80 -36.07
CA ALA A 21 -20.15 3.71 -35.10
C ALA A 21 -18.77 3.14 -34.72
N LEU A 22 -17.87 2.97 -35.71
CA LEU A 22 -16.51 2.49 -35.46
C LEU A 22 -15.70 3.48 -34.62
N ALA A 23 -15.80 4.77 -34.91
CA ALA A 23 -15.15 5.82 -34.13
C ALA A 23 -15.66 5.84 -32.68
N ASN A 24 -16.98 5.71 -32.48
CA ASN A 24 -17.58 5.64 -31.15
C ASN A 24 -17.12 4.40 -30.37
N ALA A 25 -17.05 3.24 -31.03
CA ALA A 25 -16.53 2.02 -30.41
C ALA A 25 -15.06 2.15 -30.00
N ALA A 26 -14.24 2.82 -30.82
CA ALA A 26 -12.85 3.09 -30.50
C ALA A 26 -12.68 4.05 -29.31
N LEU A 27 -13.52 5.09 -29.23
CA LEU A 27 -13.55 6.02 -28.10
C LEU A 27 -13.96 5.32 -26.79
N ASN A 28 -15.00 4.49 -26.81
CA ASN A 28 -15.43 3.71 -25.64
C ASN A 28 -14.32 2.78 -25.16
N ARG A 29 -13.65 2.05 -26.06
CA ARG A 29 -12.51 1.19 -25.69
C ARG A 29 -11.36 1.97 -25.06
N ARG A 30 -11.08 3.19 -25.50
CA ARG A 30 -10.05 4.06 -24.91
C ARG A 30 -10.45 4.53 -23.52
N ARG A 31 -11.69 4.98 -23.36
CA ARG A 31 -12.25 5.41 -22.08
C ARG A 31 -12.22 4.29 -21.05
N ASP A 32 -12.65 3.09 -21.44
CA ASP A 32 -12.69 1.94 -20.54
C ASP A 32 -11.29 1.48 -20.10
N ARG A 33 -10.28 1.57 -20.99
CA ARG A 33 -8.88 1.34 -20.60
C ARG A 33 -8.40 2.35 -19.56
N LYS A 34 -8.65 3.65 -19.80
CA LYS A 34 -8.28 4.71 -18.86
C LYS A 34 -8.95 4.53 -17.50
N MET A 35 -10.22 4.15 -17.46
CA MET A 35 -10.93 3.88 -16.20
C MET A 35 -10.32 2.71 -15.44
N ARG A 36 -9.94 1.61 -16.13
CA ARG A 36 -9.24 0.47 -15.50
C ARG A 36 -7.86 0.84 -14.99
N GLU A 37 -7.12 1.66 -15.72
CA GLU A 37 -5.80 2.16 -15.30
C GLU A 37 -5.92 3.00 -14.04
N GLN A 38 -6.88 3.92 -13.99
CA GLN A 38 -7.16 4.74 -12.81
C GLN A 38 -7.60 3.90 -11.60
N GLU A 39 -8.45 2.90 -11.82
CA GLU A 39 -8.86 1.97 -10.77
C GLU A 39 -7.67 1.16 -10.23
N SER A 40 -6.86 0.59 -11.12
CA SER A 40 -5.62 -0.11 -10.74
C SER A 40 -4.69 0.81 -9.94
N GLN A 41 -4.49 2.06 -10.39
CA GLN A 41 -3.63 3.02 -9.69
C GLN A 41 -4.16 3.34 -8.29
N SER A 42 -5.47 3.56 -8.15
CA SER A 42 -6.11 3.81 -6.86
C SER A 42 -5.95 2.63 -5.91
N ILE A 43 -6.12 1.39 -6.40
CA ILE A 43 -5.92 0.16 -5.61
C ILE A 43 -4.46 0.04 -5.16
N ARG A 44 -3.50 0.27 -6.07
CA ARG A 44 -2.07 0.21 -5.74
C ARG A 44 -1.70 1.21 -4.64
N ALA A 45 -2.15 2.45 -4.76
CA ALA A 45 -1.90 3.49 -3.78
C ALA A 45 -2.50 3.13 -2.41
N ALA A 46 -3.74 2.63 -2.40
CA ALA A 46 -4.42 2.23 -1.17
C ALA A 46 -3.71 1.06 -0.46
N ILE A 47 -3.31 0.03 -1.20
CA ILE A 47 -2.56 -1.11 -0.67
C ILE A 47 -1.18 -0.67 -0.17
N ALA A 48 -0.47 0.16 -0.94
CA ALA A 48 0.85 0.66 -0.55
C ALA A 48 0.77 1.44 0.78
N ALA A 49 -0.23 2.32 0.94
CA ALA A 49 -0.43 3.07 2.17
C ALA A 49 -0.70 2.15 3.38
N ASP A 50 -1.50 1.10 3.20
CA ASP A 50 -1.81 0.13 4.27
C ASP A 50 -0.55 -0.66 4.67
N LEU A 51 0.21 -1.18 3.68
CA LEU A 51 1.48 -1.87 3.93
C LEU A 51 2.48 -0.99 4.67
N LEU A 52 2.62 0.27 4.27
CA LEU A 52 3.51 1.23 4.93
C LEU A 52 3.05 1.56 6.34
N GLY A 53 1.76 1.79 6.55
CA GLY A 53 1.20 2.09 7.87
C GLY A 53 1.42 0.95 8.86
N ILE A 54 1.14 -0.29 8.43
CA ILE A 54 1.34 -1.48 9.29
C ILE A 54 2.84 -1.73 9.51
N SER A 55 3.66 -1.59 8.47
CA SER A 55 5.12 -1.76 8.59
C SER A 55 5.71 -0.76 9.59
N ALA A 56 5.37 0.52 9.48
CA ALA A 56 5.82 1.55 10.42
C ALA A 56 5.31 1.28 11.84
N SER A 57 4.05 0.87 12.00
CA SER A 57 3.49 0.52 13.31
C SER A 57 4.19 -0.69 13.92
N THR A 58 4.57 -1.67 13.09
CA THR A 58 5.35 -2.84 13.50
C THR A 58 6.72 -2.42 14.00
N GLU A 59 7.44 -1.57 13.26
CA GLU A 59 8.75 -1.04 13.69
C GLU A 59 8.68 -0.29 15.02
N ILE A 60 7.68 0.57 15.20
CA ILE A 60 7.48 1.33 16.45
C ILE A 60 7.19 0.37 17.62
N ALA A 61 6.27 -0.58 17.43
CA ALA A 61 5.92 -1.55 18.46
C ALA A 61 7.11 -2.41 18.89
N MET A 62 7.92 -2.84 17.91
CA MET A 62 9.16 -3.59 18.17
C MET A 62 10.17 -2.76 18.96
N ALA A 63 10.38 -1.50 18.59
CA ALA A 63 11.31 -0.62 19.29
C ALA A 63 10.90 -0.38 20.75
N PHE A 64 9.60 -0.27 21.03
CA PHE A 64 9.09 -0.18 22.41
C PHE A 64 9.38 -1.45 23.21
N LEU A 65 9.15 -2.62 22.63
CA LEU A 65 9.43 -3.89 23.30
C LEU A 65 10.92 -4.10 23.57
N ASP A 66 11.77 -3.79 22.61
CA ASP A 66 13.22 -3.94 22.74
C ASP A 66 13.76 -3.03 23.85
N ARG A 67 13.34 -1.75 23.87
CA ARG A 67 13.69 -0.79 24.93
C ARG A 67 13.17 -1.19 26.30
N PHE A 68 11.94 -1.70 26.38
CA PHE A 68 11.40 -2.21 27.63
C PHE A 68 12.21 -3.42 28.13
N ALA A 69 12.48 -4.37 27.23
CA ALA A 69 13.26 -5.56 27.56
C ALA A 69 14.68 -5.20 28.01
N ALA A 70 15.28 -4.15 27.45
CA ALA A 70 16.58 -3.61 27.84
C ALA A 70 16.59 -2.92 29.22
N GLY A 71 15.43 -2.47 29.71
CA GLY A 71 15.29 -1.70 30.94
C GLY A 71 15.33 -0.19 30.74
N ASP A 72 15.21 0.30 29.50
CA ASP A 72 15.37 1.72 29.14
C ASP A 72 14.08 2.56 29.27
N LEU A 73 13.01 1.97 29.84
CA LEU A 73 11.69 2.59 29.96
C LEU A 73 11.27 2.70 31.44
N ASP A 74 11.99 3.53 32.19
CA ASP A 74 11.66 3.83 33.60
C ASP A 74 10.22 4.34 33.75
N GLY A 75 9.51 3.80 34.73
CA GLY A 75 8.12 4.17 35.04
C GLY A 75 7.05 3.54 34.15
N TYR A 76 7.43 2.75 33.14
CA TYR A 76 6.47 2.00 32.33
C TYR A 76 6.16 0.65 32.97
N THR A 77 4.86 0.36 33.14
CA THR A 77 4.42 -0.97 33.56
C THR A 77 4.33 -1.91 32.36
N PRO A 78 4.38 -3.24 32.55
CA PRO A 78 4.12 -4.20 31.47
C PRO A 78 2.81 -3.93 30.72
N ASP A 79 1.75 -3.52 31.42
CA ASP A 79 0.46 -3.18 30.81
C ASP A 79 0.54 -1.91 29.95
N THR A 80 1.25 -0.88 30.44
CA THR A 80 1.47 0.36 29.68
C THR A 80 2.23 0.06 28.39
N VAL A 81 3.31 -0.73 28.46
CA VAL A 81 4.08 -1.13 27.28
C VAL A 81 3.23 -1.98 26.35
N ALA A 82 2.45 -2.92 26.88
CA ALA A 82 1.62 -3.78 26.06
C ALA A 82 0.48 -3.02 25.35
N ALA A 83 0.02 -1.90 25.89
CA ALA A 83 -0.93 -1.01 25.23
C ALA A 83 -0.26 -0.18 24.12
N LEU A 84 0.92 0.39 24.39
CA LEU A 84 1.66 1.24 23.43
C LEU A 84 2.28 0.44 22.28
N ALA A 85 2.64 -0.81 22.52
CA ALA A 85 3.22 -1.69 21.52
C ALA A 85 2.15 -2.43 20.71
N GLN A 86 0.86 -2.11 20.74
CA GLN A 86 -0.09 -2.80 19.87
C GLN A 86 0.17 -2.47 18.39
N ILE A 87 0.19 -3.50 17.56
CA ILE A 87 0.21 -3.37 16.09
C ILE A 87 -1.24 -3.42 15.61
N PRO A 88 -1.71 -2.43 14.85
CA PRO A 88 -3.07 -2.39 14.33
C PRO A 88 -3.30 -3.46 13.24
N ASP A 89 -4.56 -3.83 13.04
CA ASP A 89 -4.95 -4.72 11.95
C ASP A 89 -4.88 -4.01 10.59
N ALA A 90 -4.58 -4.78 9.54
CA ALA A 90 -4.71 -4.30 8.17
C ALA A 90 -6.18 -3.98 7.86
N VAL A 91 -6.45 -2.79 7.34
CA VAL A 91 -7.83 -2.37 7.07
C VAL A 91 -8.16 -2.43 5.59
N VAL A 92 -7.20 -2.10 4.74
CA VAL A 92 -7.43 -1.88 3.30
C VAL A 92 -7.24 -3.17 2.53
N ILE A 93 -6.13 -3.88 2.77
CA ILE A 93 -5.79 -5.10 2.00
C ILE A 93 -6.90 -6.16 2.07
N PRO A 94 -7.46 -6.51 3.25
CA PRO A 94 -8.53 -7.51 3.32
C PRO A 94 -9.80 -7.07 2.55
N LYS A 95 -10.11 -5.77 2.56
CA LYS A 95 -11.29 -5.21 1.87
C LYS A 95 -11.09 -5.12 0.35
N LEU A 96 -9.86 -5.03 -0.11
CA LEU A 96 -9.52 -4.99 -1.54
C LEU A 96 -9.18 -6.36 -2.12
N GLY A 97 -9.33 -7.46 -1.36
CA GLY A 97 -8.96 -8.82 -1.79
C GLY A 97 -9.51 -9.22 -3.16
N GLU A 98 -10.78 -8.92 -3.43
CA GLU A 98 -11.44 -9.20 -4.71
C GLU A 98 -10.84 -8.41 -5.89
N ARG A 99 -10.21 -7.27 -5.59
CA ARG A 99 -9.63 -6.34 -6.57
C ARG A 99 -8.13 -6.50 -6.77
N ILE A 100 -7.48 -7.39 -6.00
CA ILE A 100 -6.06 -7.72 -6.18
C ILE A 100 -5.79 -8.26 -7.60
N GLY A 101 -6.77 -8.92 -8.22
CA GLY A 101 -6.66 -9.41 -9.60
C GLY A 101 -6.53 -8.32 -10.67
N LEU A 102 -6.71 -7.04 -10.32
CA LEU A 102 -6.45 -5.91 -11.21
C LEU A 102 -4.95 -5.54 -11.27
N LEU A 103 -4.14 -6.11 -10.38
CA LEU A 103 -2.68 -5.95 -10.39
C LEU A 103 -2.02 -6.95 -11.35
N PRO A 104 -0.81 -6.62 -11.85
CA PRO A 104 0.02 -7.60 -12.54
C PRO A 104 0.24 -8.85 -11.66
N PRO A 105 0.29 -10.07 -12.22
CA PRO A 105 0.33 -11.31 -11.45
C PRO A 105 1.44 -11.36 -10.39
N GLN A 106 2.65 -10.89 -10.74
CA GLN A 106 3.77 -10.85 -9.80
C GLN A 106 3.48 -9.92 -8.62
N LEU A 107 2.99 -8.71 -8.92
CA LEU A 107 2.69 -7.70 -7.90
C LEU A 107 1.55 -8.16 -6.97
N ALA A 108 0.55 -8.87 -7.50
CA ALA A 108 -0.50 -9.49 -6.69
C ALA A 108 0.08 -10.53 -5.71
N ALA A 109 0.98 -11.39 -6.18
CA ALA A 109 1.64 -12.38 -5.34
C ALA A 109 2.50 -11.72 -4.24
N ASP A 110 3.26 -10.68 -4.61
CA ASP A 110 4.11 -9.94 -3.68
C ASP A 110 3.29 -9.24 -2.59
N VAL A 111 2.15 -8.64 -2.94
CA VAL A 111 1.21 -8.03 -1.98
C VAL A 111 0.68 -9.05 -0.98
N ILE A 112 0.21 -10.19 -1.46
CA ILE A 112 -0.32 -11.25 -0.60
C ILE A 112 0.79 -11.80 0.31
N GLY A 113 1.99 -12.00 -0.23
CA GLY A 113 3.16 -12.45 0.52
C GLY A 113 3.54 -11.47 1.64
N ALA A 114 3.62 -10.18 1.32
CA ALA A 114 3.90 -9.12 2.28
C ALA A 114 2.83 -9.05 3.38
N TRP A 115 1.55 -9.09 3.01
CA TRP A 115 0.44 -9.05 3.96
C TRP A 115 0.47 -10.26 4.91
N HIS A 116 0.64 -11.48 4.40
CA HIS A 116 0.77 -12.67 5.24
C HIS A 116 2.03 -12.65 6.12
N GLY A 117 3.12 -12.03 5.64
CA GLY A 117 4.31 -11.77 6.45
C GLY A 117 3.99 -10.90 7.66
N LEU A 118 3.36 -9.74 7.42
CA LEU A 118 2.95 -8.81 8.46
C LEU A 118 1.92 -9.43 9.43
N GLU A 119 0.96 -10.19 8.93
CA GLU A 119 -0.05 -10.82 9.78
C GLU A 119 0.57 -11.87 10.71
N ARG A 120 1.52 -12.67 10.22
CA ARG A 120 2.28 -13.59 11.07
C ARG A 120 3.10 -12.83 12.12
N ALA A 121 3.75 -11.75 11.73
CA ALA A 121 4.49 -10.88 12.64
C ALA A 121 3.58 -10.32 13.75
N ARG A 122 2.39 -9.83 13.38
CA ARG A 122 1.38 -9.30 14.31
C ARG A 122 0.90 -10.35 15.31
N VAL A 123 0.61 -11.58 14.85
CA VAL A 123 0.19 -12.68 15.74
C VAL A 123 1.31 -13.07 16.70
N MET A 124 2.55 -13.22 16.22
CA MET A 124 3.70 -13.50 17.08
C MET A 124 3.95 -12.38 18.10
N HIS A 125 3.77 -11.14 17.67
CA HIS A 125 3.86 -9.98 18.53
C HIS A 125 2.78 -9.98 19.62
N GLY A 126 1.53 -10.29 19.27
CA GLY A 126 0.45 -10.48 20.23
C GLY A 126 0.77 -11.53 21.30
N ALA A 127 1.40 -12.64 20.92
CA ALA A 127 1.89 -13.64 21.87
C ALA A 127 2.98 -13.09 22.80
N THR A 128 3.92 -12.29 22.27
CA THR A 128 4.92 -11.59 23.09
C THR A 128 4.27 -10.61 24.07
N LEU A 129 3.25 -9.87 23.67
CA LEU A 129 2.50 -8.97 24.56
C LEU A 129 1.75 -9.74 25.66
N ALA A 130 1.27 -10.95 25.37
CA ALA A 130 0.67 -11.82 26.37
C ALA A 130 1.72 -12.35 27.38
N GLU A 131 2.88 -12.79 26.89
CA GLU A 131 4.02 -13.20 27.73
C GLU A 131 4.52 -12.04 28.62
N LEU A 132 4.53 -10.81 28.09
CA LEU A 132 4.87 -9.59 28.82
C LEU A 132 3.95 -9.38 30.02
N ARG A 133 2.62 -9.42 29.79
CA ARG A 133 1.62 -9.27 30.85
C ARG A 133 1.68 -10.38 31.89
N ALA A 134 2.06 -11.58 31.48
CA ALA A 134 2.24 -12.73 32.37
C ALA A 134 3.58 -12.73 33.13
N ALA A 135 4.43 -11.71 32.95
CA ALA A 135 5.80 -11.67 33.48
C ALA A 135 6.65 -12.91 33.11
N ALA A 136 6.36 -13.51 31.95
CA ALA A 136 6.98 -14.73 31.44
C ALA A 136 7.86 -14.47 30.21
N LEU A 137 8.31 -13.23 30.05
CA LEU A 137 9.00 -12.77 28.86
C LEU A 137 10.42 -13.36 28.77
N ASP A 138 10.68 -14.09 27.68
CA ASP A 138 11.99 -14.67 27.40
C ASP A 138 12.73 -13.83 26.35
N ARG A 139 13.84 -13.18 26.74
CA ARG A 139 14.58 -12.24 25.87
C ARG A 139 15.01 -12.85 24.54
N VAL A 140 15.46 -14.11 24.54
CA VAL A 140 15.95 -14.78 23.32
C VAL A 140 14.80 -14.93 22.32
N ARG A 141 13.66 -15.44 22.77
CA ARG A 141 12.47 -15.62 21.95
C ARG A 141 11.88 -14.31 21.46
N VAL A 142 11.86 -13.28 22.31
CA VAL A 142 11.44 -11.94 21.90
C VAL A 142 12.34 -11.44 20.77
N HIS A 143 13.66 -11.51 20.94
CA HIS A 143 14.59 -11.06 19.90
C HIS A 143 14.39 -11.80 18.57
N THR A 144 14.19 -13.12 18.59
CA THR A 144 13.87 -13.90 17.38
C THR A 144 12.58 -13.44 16.70
N ARG A 145 11.50 -13.25 17.48
CA ARG A 145 10.22 -12.79 16.94
C ARG A 145 10.30 -11.36 16.38
N LEU A 146 11.05 -10.47 17.04
CA LEU A 146 11.34 -9.12 16.56
C LEU A 146 12.12 -9.16 15.23
N GLY A 147 13.08 -10.07 15.09
CA GLY A 147 13.79 -10.30 13.82
C GLY A 147 12.83 -10.65 12.68
N HIS A 148 11.95 -11.61 12.88
CA HIS A 148 10.94 -11.97 11.87
C HIS A 148 9.97 -10.83 11.53
N ALA A 149 9.55 -10.06 12.53
CA ALA A 149 8.68 -8.92 12.33
C ALA A 149 9.38 -7.80 11.54
N ARG A 150 10.68 -7.60 11.76
CA ARG A 150 11.51 -6.68 10.99
C ARG A 150 11.65 -7.11 9.53
N ASP A 151 11.92 -8.38 9.27
CA ASP A 151 12.02 -8.88 7.90
C ASP A 151 10.68 -8.69 7.14
N ALA A 152 9.56 -8.98 7.80
CA ALA A 152 8.23 -8.75 7.24
C ALA A 152 7.96 -7.26 6.95
N ALA A 153 8.35 -6.37 7.86
CA ALA A 153 8.20 -4.93 7.71
C ALA A 153 9.02 -4.39 6.52
N VAL A 154 10.25 -4.87 6.33
CA VAL A 154 11.10 -4.50 5.19
C VAL A 154 10.49 -4.98 3.88
N ILE A 155 10.06 -6.25 3.79
CA ILE A 155 9.39 -6.78 2.59
C ILE A 155 8.15 -5.95 2.26
N ALA A 156 7.34 -5.60 3.27
CA ALA A 156 6.17 -4.76 3.06
C ALA A 156 6.50 -3.36 2.53
N GLN A 157 7.60 -2.74 2.99
CA GLN A 157 8.08 -1.46 2.47
C GLN A 157 8.52 -1.58 1.01
N GLU A 158 9.26 -2.63 0.65
CA GLU A 158 9.71 -2.88 -0.72
C GLU A 158 8.53 -3.08 -1.68
N VAL A 159 7.53 -3.89 -1.26
CA VAL A 159 6.32 -4.10 -2.04
C VAL A 159 5.49 -2.82 -2.15
N ALA A 160 5.37 -2.04 -1.07
CA ALA A 160 4.69 -0.75 -1.12
C ALA A 160 5.37 0.23 -2.08
N LYS A 161 6.71 0.25 -2.12
CA LYS A 161 7.48 1.05 -3.07
C LYS A 161 7.22 0.60 -4.52
N ALA A 162 7.20 -0.70 -4.77
CA ALA A 162 6.89 -1.25 -6.09
C ALA A 162 5.45 -0.92 -6.55
N LEU A 163 4.49 -0.86 -5.62
CA LEU A 163 3.10 -0.50 -5.88
C LEU A 163 2.91 0.99 -6.20
N SER A 164 3.49 1.86 -5.37
CA SER A 164 3.28 3.30 -5.48
C SER A 164 4.07 3.92 -6.62
N GLY A 165 5.23 3.34 -6.97
CA GLY A 165 6.18 3.93 -7.91
C GLY A 165 6.85 5.22 -7.39
N VAL A 166 6.60 5.59 -6.12
CA VAL A 166 7.12 6.79 -5.49
C VAL A 166 8.34 6.43 -4.64
N GLU A 167 9.52 6.85 -5.08
CA GLU A 167 10.70 6.91 -4.21
C GLU A 167 10.60 8.17 -3.35
N GLY A 168 10.54 8.08 -2.01
CA GLY A 168 10.42 9.29 -1.20
C GLY A 168 10.10 9.05 0.27
N TRP A 169 9.66 10.12 0.94
CA TRP A 169 9.37 10.19 2.38
C TRP A 169 8.57 9.00 2.92
N PHE A 170 7.59 8.52 2.16
CA PHE A 170 6.69 7.43 2.56
C PHE A 170 7.34 6.05 2.56
N THR A 171 8.44 5.87 1.84
CA THR A 171 9.18 4.60 1.72
C THR A 171 10.56 4.66 2.40
N ALA A 172 10.93 5.83 2.93
CA ALA A 172 12.13 6.01 3.74
C ALA A 172 11.93 5.37 5.12
N LYS A 173 12.98 4.72 5.64
CA LYS A 173 12.95 4.18 7.00
C LYS A 173 12.73 5.34 7.99
N PRO A 174 11.97 5.16 9.09
CA PRO A 174 11.71 6.23 10.06
C PRO A 174 12.97 6.91 10.61
N ASN A 175 14.10 6.20 10.66
CA ASN A 175 15.39 6.75 11.10
C ASN A 175 16.13 7.57 10.02
N GLN A 176 15.63 7.60 8.78
CA GLN A 176 16.17 8.38 7.65
C GLN A 176 15.36 9.67 7.42
N ILE A 177 14.31 9.87 8.21
CA ILE A 177 13.35 10.96 8.12
C ILE A 177 13.79 12.08 9.06
N SER A 178 14.27 13.21 8.50
CA SER A 178 14.72 14.35 9.33
C SER A 178 13.51 15.11 9.91
N PRO A 179 13.61 15.69 11.13
CA PRO A 179 12.51 16.46 11.71
C PRO A 179 12.00 17.59 10.82
N ALA A 180 12.91 18.23 10.06
CA ALA A 180 12.57 19.29 9.12
C ALA A 180 11.72 18.77 7.95
N ALA A 181 12.06 17.61 7.40
CA ALA A 181 11.32 17.03 6.30
C ALA A 181 9.98 16.41 6.77
N ALA A 182 9.85 16.02 8.04
CA ALA A 182 8.58 15.61 8.65
C ALA A 182 7.61 16.79 8.77
N SER A 183 8.13 17.93 9.24
CA SER A 183 7.37 19.16 9.34
C SER A 183 6.90 19.66 7.98
N ALA A 184 7.78 19.64 6.96
CA ALA A 184 7.44 20.00 5.60
C ALA A 184 6.35 19.09 4.99
N PHE A 185 6.41 17.79 5.29
CA PHE A 185 5.40 16.83 4.87
C PHE A 185 4.02 17.14 5.45
N LEU A 186 3.94 17.33 6.77
CA LEU A 186 2.68 17.56 7.49
C LEU A 186 2.02 18.91 7.16
N SER A 187 2.80 19.85 6.63
CA SER A 187 2.34 21.19 6.26
C SER A 187 2.01 21.35 4.77
N GLY A 188 2.35 20.38 3.93
CA GLY A 188 2.05 20.39 2.49
C GLY A 188 0.58 20.05 2.20
N LYS A 189 0.03 20.55 1.09
CA LYS A 189 -1.30 20.10 0.66
C LYS A 189 -1.19 18.67 0.11
N PRO A 190 -2.22 17.82 0.32
CA PRO A 190 -2.24 16.50 -0.29
C PRO A 190 -2.04 16.60 -1.81
N GLY A 191 -0.97 15.98 -2.33
CA GLY A 191 -0.61 15.99 -3.76
C GLY A 191 0.66 16.77 -4.11
N ASP A 192 1.03 17.80 -3.33
CA ASP A 192 2.16 18.70 -3.67
C ASP A 192 3.50 17.96 -3.78
N LEU A 193 3.68 16.88 -3.01
CA LEU A 193 4.90 16.09 -3.00
C LEU A 193 5.00 15.08 -4.14
N ALA A 194 3.86 14.55 -4.61
CA ALA A 194 3.84 13.70 -5.80
C ALA A 194 4.21 14.54 -7.04
N ASP A 195 3.64 15.74 -7.14
CA ASP A 195 3.89 16.69 -8.24
C ASP A 195 5.32 17.26 -8.22
N ALA A 196 5.94 17.40 -7.05
CA ALA A 196 7.32 17.86 -6.92
C ALA A 196 8.34 16.81 -7.38
N GLN A 197 8.04 15.52 -7.20
CA GLN A 197 8.93 14.42 -7.60
C GLN A 197 8.84 14.11 -9.09
N GLU A 198 7.67 14.27 -9.72
CA GLU A 198 7.54 14.15 -11.18
C GLU A 198 8.30 15.25 -11.95
N ARG A 199 8.61 16.39 -11.31
CA ARG A 199 9.36 17.50 -11.93
C ARG A 199 10.88 17.42 -11.73
N GLY A 200 11.36 16.42 -10.98
CA GLY A 200 12.77 16.28 -10.61
C GLY A 200 13.53 15.14 -11.30
N GLY A 201 12.89 14.43 -12.26
CA GLY A 201 13.48 13.32 -13.04
C GLY A 201 13.81 13.70 -14.47
#